data_AF-A0AAE0UJ38-F1
#
_entry.id   AF-A0AAE0UJ38-F1
#
_cell.length_a   1.000
_cell.length_b   1.000
_cell.length_c   1.000
_cell.angle_alpha   90.00
_cell.angle_beta   90.00
_cell.angle_gamma   90.00
#
_symmetry.space_group_name_H-M   'P 1'
#
loop_
_entity.id
_entity.type
_entity.pdbx_description
1 polymer ?
#
loop_
_entity_poly.entity_id
_entity_poly.type
_entity_poly.pdbx_seq_one_letter_code
_entity_poly.pdbx_strand_id
1 'polypeptide(L)'
;MKSYFEEGEDKDILVQWRARCEMKITDLYEDLIRNTKQNVKEVLQQQHTRETFELQTTQKEYDTKLFNLSKDLALKLKSKTTDEEVLKKEFDKLWDRWVTELTRDTPPERTLNFWGDAVQILSLGNELASVHERKSLLDYREIDIRADYSPYILKLRRQKIVHYVPCMNQLSFEDNELVRTLAKDVIEETEKSIKKIGDRIRKLGDKDSYIQEITDQVRKRVECHQNENQRIKLNKLFTLDLCLHVCELMNLKFTEHHKKFRGANDPRVYLSKKKPQYYSVFKNYCRGATTTKVFGELICSNLRESVLQAVYNNTAIGLATNIDPTCQGLMGTEQTLRNTS
;
A
#
# COMPACT_ATOMS: atom_id res chain seq x y z
N MET A 1 18.33 -15.04 -46.66
CA MET A 1 19.03 -15.37 -45.39
C MET A 1 18.62 -16.72 -44.80
N LYS A 2 17.35 -17.14 -44.81
CA LYS A 2 16.97 -18.49 -44.30
C LYS A 2 17.54 -19.67 -45.12
N SER A 3 17.58 -19.56 -46.45
CA SER A 3 18.05 -20.65 -47.33
C SER A 3 19.52 -21.05 -47.10
N TYR A 4 20.40 -20.10 -46.80
CA TYR A 4 21.82 -20.38 -46.52
C TYR A 4 22.07 -21.24 -45.27
N PHE A 5 21.10 -21.30 -44.34
CA PHE A 5 21.22 -22.09 -43.11
C PHE A 5 20.54 -23.46 -43.22
N GLU A 6 19.82 -23.74 -44.32
CA GLU A 6 18.93 -24.89 -44.39
C GLU A 6 19.28 -25.89 -45.51
N GLU A 7 20.26 -25.60 -46.38
CA GLU A 7 20.53 -26.39 -47.60
C GLU A 7 22.01 -26.82 -47.79
N GLY A 8 22.87 -26.76 -46.77
CA GLY A 8 24.31 -27.14 -46.86
C GLY A 8 24.73 -28.32 -45.96
N GLU A 9 25.90 -28.93 -46.22
CA GLU A 9 26.47 -30.05 -45.43
C GLU A 9 26.64 -29.71 -43.93
N ASP A 10 26.83 -28.43 -43.59
CA ASP A 10 27.01 -27.95 -42.21
C ASP A 10 25.69 -27.56 -41.50
N LYS A 11 24.52 -27.87 -42.09
CA LYS A 11 23.20 -27.49 -41.55
C LYS A 11 23.01 -27.93 -40.10
N ASP A 12 23.37 -29.18 -39.76
CA ASP A 12 23.20 -29.71 -38.42
C ASP A 12 24.11 -28.99 -37.40
N ILE A 13 25.31 -28.60 -37.82
CA ILE A 13 26.22 -27.78 -37.03
C ILE A 13 25.57 -26.42 -36.77
N LEU A 14 25.05 -25.75 -37.81
CA LEU A 14 24.40 -24.44 -37.67
C LEU A 14 23.14 -24.47 -36.80
N VAL A 15 22.33 -25.53 -36.88
CA VAL A 15 21.16 -25.74 -36.00
C VAL A 15 21.61 -25.92 -34.54
N GLN A 16 22.66 -26.70 -34.28
CA GLN A 16 23.21 -26.85 -32.93
C GLN A 16 23.79 -25.54 -32.38
N TRP A 17 24.49 -24.76 -33.20
CA TRP A 17 24.99 -23.43 -32.80
C TRP A 17 23.85 -22.47 -32.48
N ARG A 18 22.77 -22.46 -33.28
CA ARG A 18 21.57 -21.67 -32.97
C ARG A 18 20.98 -22.05 -31.62
N ALA A 19 20.70 -23.35 -31.39
CA ALA A 19 20.10 -23.81 -30.15
C ALA A 19 20.98 -23.49 -28.93
N ARG A 20 22.31 -23.64 -29.06
CA ARG A 20 23.26 -23.29 -28.01
C ARG A 20 23.31 -21.78 -27.74
N CYS A 21 23.22 -20.95 -28.77
CA CYS A 21 23.16 -19.49 -28.62
C CYS A 21 21.84 -19.06 -27.95
N GLU A 22 20.71 -19.62 -28.35
CA GLU A 22 19.40 -19.35 -27.73
C GLU A 22 19.37 -19.74 -26.24
N MET A 23 19.91 -20.92 -25.89
CA MET A 23 20.03 -21.34 -24.50
C MET A 23 20.92 -20.40 -23.70
N LYS A 24 22.11 -20.04 -24.22
CA LYS A 24 23.01 -19.09 -23.55
C LYS A 24 22.39 -17.70 -23.36
N ILE A 25 21.66 -17.19 -24.35
CA ILE A 25 20.96 -15.91 -24.24
C ILE A 25 19.89 -15.99 -23.16
N THR A 26 19.16 -17.11 -23.09
CA THR A 26 18.14 -17.35 -22.07
C THR A 26 18.76 -17.41 -20.67
N ASP A 27 19.83 -18.19 -20.49
CA ASP A 27 20.56 -18.28 -19.22
C ASP A 27 21.09 -16.92 -18.76
N LEU A 28 21.68 -16.14 -19.69
CA LEU A 28 22.16 -14.79 -19.39
C LEU A 28 21.02 -13.85 -18.99
N TYR A 29 19.86 -13.95 -19.64
CA TYR A 29 18.69 -13.14 -19.32
C TYR A 29 18.12 -13.50 -17.94
N GLU A 30 18.02 -14.80 -17.64
CA GLU A 30 17.56 -15.28 -16.33
C GLU A 30 18.51 -14.89 -15.20
N ASP A 31 19.83 -15.04 -15.43
CA ASP A 31 20.87 -14.64 -14.47
C ASP A 31 20.86 -13.12 -14.24
N LEU A 32 20.71 -12.32 -15.30
CA LEU A 32 20.57 -10.87 -15.18
C LEU A 32 19.34 -10.51 -14.36
N ILE A 33 18.17 -11.09 -14.65
CA ILE A 33 16.94 -10.86 -13.89
C ILE A 33 17.13 -11.26 -12.43
N ARG A 34 17.74 -12.42 -12.15
CA ARG A 34 17.96 -12.92 -10.80
C ARG A 34 18.86 -11.97 -10.02
N ASN A 35 19.99 -11.57 -10.59
CA ASN A 35 20.94 -10.66 -9.96
C ASN A 35 20.32 -9.28 -9.74
N THR A 36 19.60 -8.72 -10.72
CA THR A 36 18.90 -7.44 -10.55
C THR A 36 17.85 -7.52 -9.44
N LYS A 37 17.04 -8.58 -9.39
CA LYS A 37 16.05 -8.78 -8.32
C LYS A 37 16.71 -8.86 -6.94
N GLN A 38 17.83 -9.57 -6.82
CA GLN A 38 18.57 -9.69 -5.58
C GLN A 38 19.16 -8.35 -5.14
N ASN A 39 19.84 -7.64 -6.04
CA ASN A 39 20.44 -6.34 -5.76
C ASN A 39 19.38 -5.33 -5.30
N VAL A 40 18.22 -5.29 -5.97
CA VAL A 40 17.09 -4.45 -5.55
C VAL A 40 16.64 -4.84 -4.14
N LYS A 41 16.47 -6.13 -3.85
CA LYS A 41 16.07 -6.59 -2.50
C LYS A 41 17.07 -6.16 -1.42
N GLU A 42 18.37 -6.25 -1.69
CA GLU A 42 19.42 -5.85 -0.76
C GLU A 42 19.42 -4.34 -0.50
N VAL A 43 19.33 -3.52 -1.55
CA VAL A 43 19.22 -2.06 -1.43
C VAL A 43 18.00 -1.66 -0.59
N LEU A 44 16.85 -2.34 -0.78
CA LEU A 44 15.64 -2.09 0.02
C LEU A 44 15.82 -2.45 1.49
N GLN A 45 16.50 -3.56 1.78
CA GLN A 45 16.78 -3.96 3.15
C GLN A 45 17.71 -2.95 3.84
N GLN A 46 18.74 -2.47 3.13
CA GLN A 46 19.64 -1.44 3.64
C GLN A 46 18.90 -0.13 3.91
N GLN A 47 18.05 0.33 2.98
CA GLN A 47 17.25 1.53 3.16
C GLN A 47 16.32 1.42 4.38
N HIS A 48 15.56 0.33 4.50
CA HIS A 48 14.67 0.13 5.65
C HIS A 48 15.43 0.08 6.98
N THR A 49 16.61 -0.56 7.00
CA THR A 49 17.46 -0.63 8.19
C THR A 49 17.93 0.76 8.61
N ARG A 50 18.35 1.58 7.63
CA ARG A 50 18.75 2.96 7.85
C ARG A 50 17.60 3.83 8.39
N GLU A 51 16.43 3.78 7.77
CA GLU A 51 15.23 4.51 8.22
C GLU A 51 14.85 4.12 9.66
N THR A 52 14.90 2.82 9.97
CA THR A 52 14.62 2.31 11.32
C THR A 52 15.65 2.82 12.34
N PHE A 53 16.93 2.82 11.99
CA PHE A 53 18.00 3.32 12.85
C PHE A 53 17.88 4.84 13.10
N GLU A 54 17.58 5.62 12.06
CA GLU A 54 17.35 7.06 12.16
C GLU A 54 16.16 7.34 13.09
N LEU A 55 15.03 6.65 12.90
CA LEU A 55 13.85 6.77 13.79
C LEU A 55 14.19 6.44 15.25
N GLN A 56 14.90 5.36 15.51
CA GLN A 56 15.30 4.96 16.87
C GLN A 56 16.24 5.99 17.51
N THR A 57 17.16 6.55 16.71
CA THR A 57 18.08 7.60 17.17
C THR A 57 17.31 8.86 17.56
N THR A 58 16.39 9.31 16.71
CA THR A 58 15.53 10.47 17.00
C THR A 58 14.65 10.23 18.23
N GLN A 59 14.07 9.03 18.39
CA GLN A 59 13.29 8.68 19.58
C GLN A 59 14.13 8.75 20.86
N LYS A 60 15.36 8.23 20.82
CA LYS A 60 16.30 8.29 21.95
C LYS A 60 16.68 9.73 22.31
N GLU A 61 16.85 10.60 21.32
CA GLU A 61 17.10 12.02 21.54
C GLU A 61 15.91 12.71 22.21
N TYR A 62 14.69 12.44 21.74
CA TYR A 62 13.47 12.93 22.38
C TYR A 62 13.37 12.45 23.83
N ASP A 63 13.63 11.17 24.08
CA ASP A 63 13.55 10.61 25.42
C ASP A 63 14.55 11.25 26.38
N THR A 64 15.79 11.44 25.92
CA THR A 64 16.84 12.10 26.70
C THR A 64 16.47 13.55 27.03
N LYS A 65 15.98 14.30 26.04
CA LYS A 65 15.57 15.70 26.21
C LYS A 65 14.38 15.82 27.16
N LEU A 66 13.32 15.02 26.96
CA LEU A 66 12.12 15.04 27.79
C LEU A 66 12.40 14.64 29.24
N PHE A 67 13.28 13.66 29.47
CA PHE A 67 13.69 13.27 30.81
C PHE A 67 14.35 14.45 31.54
N ASN A 68 15.32 15.11 30.90
CA ASN A 68 16.02 16.25 31.49
C ASN A 68 15.08 17.44 31.73
N LEU A 69 14.22 17.77 30.75
CA LEU A 69 13.22 18.83 30.90
C LEU A 69 12.24 18.56 32.05
N SER A 70 11.78 17.32 32.20
CA SER A 70 10.90 16.90 33.29
C SER A 70 11.59 17.01 34.66
N LYS A 71 12.86 16.61 34.74
CA LYS A 71 13.68 16.72 35.94
C LYS A 71 13.94 18.18 36.31
N ASP A 72 14.34 19.02 35.37
CA ASP A 72 14.65 20.43 35.59
C ASP A 72 13.41 21.22 36.02
N LEU A 73 12.26 20.91 35.42
CA LEU A 73 10.98 21.49 35.83
C LEU A 73 10.64 21.11 37.26
N ALA A 74 10.80 19.83 37.63
CA ALA A 74 10.57 19.36 38.99
C ALA A 74 11.48 20.06 40.00
N LEU A 75 12.78 20.21 39.69
CA LEU A 75 13.73 20.91 40.56
C LEU A 75 13.37 22.40 40.75
N LYS A 76 12.88 23.06 39.71
CA LYS A 76 12.41 24.47 39.78
C LYS A 76 11.15 24.65 40.64
N LEU A 77 10.28 23.64 40.67
CA LEU A 77 8.98 23.68 41.37
C LEU A 77 8.99 23.06 42.76
N LYS A 78 9.97 22.19 43.07
CA LYS A 78 10.13 21.49 44.36
C LYS A 78 10.09 22.42 45.58
N SER A 79 10.48 23.69 45.43
CA SER A 79 10.46 24.69 46.50
C SER A 79 9.27 25.66 46.46
N LYS A 80 8.39 25.59 45.45
CA LYS A 80 7.37 26.61 45.17
C LYS A 80 5.93 26.15 45.40
N THR A 81 5.62 24.87 45.20
CA THR A 81 4.25 24.37 45.40
C THR A 81 4.21 22.86 45.59
N THR A 82 3.22 22.37 46.34
CA THR A 82 2.95 20.93 46.57
C THR A 82 1.58 20.51 46.04
N ASP A 83 0.80 21.45 45.51
CA ASP A 83 -0.52 21.21 44.95
C ASP A 83 -0.41 20.42 43.64
N GLU A 84 -0.99 19.21 43.60
CA GLU A 84 -0.92 18.34 42.44
C GLU A 84 -1.67 18.88 41.20
N GLU A 85 -2.75 19.65 41.37
CA GLU A 85 -3.49 20.24 40.27
C GLU A 85 -2.70 21.39 39.62
N VAL A 86 -2.05 22.20 40.44
CA VAL A 86 -1.16 23.27 39.98
C VAL A 86 0.06 22.69 39.26
N LEU A 87 0.69 21.66 39.82
CA LEU A 87 1.82 20.97 39.19
C LEU A 87 1.45 20.37 37.84
N LYS A 88 0.24 19.79 37.72
CA LYS A 88 -0.25 19.23 36.45
C LYS A 88 -0.47 20.30 35.40
N LYS A 89 -1.11 21.42 35.75
CA LYS A 89 -1.34 22.54 34.82
C LYS A 89 -0.02 23.15 34.32
N GLU A 90 0.95 23.33 35.19
CA GLU A 90 2.27 23.85 34.81
C GLU A 90 3.03 22.88 33.90
N PHE A 91 2.95 21.57 34.19
CA PHE A 91 3.52 20.55 33.31
C PHE A 91 2.85 20.57 31.94
N ASP A 92 1.52 20.57 31.88
CA ASP A 92 0.77 20.55 30.60
C ASP A 92 1.09 21.77 29.73
N LYS A 93 1.21 22.96 30.34
CA LYS A 93 1.59 24.20 29.64
C LYS A 93 2.99 24.13 29.03
N LEU A 94 3.95 23.56 29.76
CA LEU A 94 5.34 23.44 29.27
C LEU A 94 5.51 22.28 28.30
N TRP A 95 4.72 21.21 28.47
CA TRP A 95 4.70 20.08 27.57
C TRP A 95 4.40 20.50 26.13
N ASP A 96 3.38 21.33 25.91
CA ASP A 96 3.02 21.79 24.56
C ASP A 96 4.14 22.62 23.90
N ARG A 97 4.87 23.40 24.71
CA ARG A 97 6.06 24.12 24.26
C ARG A 97 7.17 23.14 23.86
N TRP A 98 7.47 22.16 24.70
CA TRP A 98 8.51 21.16 24.41
C TRP A 98 8.18 20.36 23.15
N VAL A 99 6.92 19.93 22.97
CA VAL A 99 6.49 19.23 21.75
C VAL A 99 6.71 20.10 20.52
N THR A 100 6.39 21.39 20.61
CA THR A 100 6.57 22.32 19.50
C THR A 100 8.06 22.52 19.16
N GLU A 101 8.92 22.68 20.16
CA GLU A 101 10.37 22.83 19.97
C GLU A 101 11.02 21.56 19.43
N LEU A 102 10.67 20.39 19.97
CA LEU A 102 11.22 19.09 19.56
C LEU A 102 10.79 18.66 18.15
N THR A 103 9.65 19.18 17.66
CA THR A 103 9.13 18.89 16.31
C THR A 103 9.31 20.03 15.33
N ARG A 104 10.06 21.08 15.70
CA ARG A 104 10.25 22.27 14.85
C ARG A 104 10.98 21.95 13.55
N ASP A 105 12.01 21.11 13.64
CA ASP A 105 12.84 20.75 12.50
C ASP A 105 12.28 19.52 11.74
N THR A 106 11.13 18.99 12.18
CA THR A 106 10.42 17.93 11.46
C THR A 106 9.88 18.50 10.15
N PRO A 107 10.23 17.93 8.99
CA PRO A 107 9.75 18.41 7.70
C PRO A 107 8.23 18.49 7.69
N PRO A 108 7.64 19.59 7.19
CA PRO A 108 6.20 19.66 7.00
C PRO A 108 5.75 18.53 6.06
N GLU A 109 4.50 18.12 6.24
CA GLU A 109 3.85 17.08 5.45
C GLU A 109 4.15 17.29 3.95
N ARG A 110 4.91 16.37 3.33
CA ARG A 110 4.85 16.25 1.88
C ARG A 110 3.44 15.77 1.58
N THR A 111 2.55 16.68 1.21
CA THR A 111 1.24 16.33 0.68
C THR A 111 1.47 15.41 -0.50
N LEU A 112 1.11 14.14 -0.34
CA LEU A 112 1.26 13.12 -1.37
C LEU A 112 0.31 13.49 -2.52
N ASN A 113 0.79 14.26 -3.50
CA ASN A 113 -0.04 14.68 -4.62
C ASN A 113 -0.23 13.51 -5.60
N PHE A 114 -1.06 12.53 -5.24
CA PHE A 114 -1.36 11.37 -6.09
C PHE A 114 -1.89 11.76 -7.45
N TRP A 115 -2.85 12.67 -7.45
CA TRP A 115 -3.50 13.07 -8.69
C TRP A 115 -2.61 13.90 -9.60
N GLY A 116 -1.64 14.66 -9.06
CA GLY A 116 -0.63 15.33 -9.87
C GLY A 116 0.13 14.35 -10.75
N ASP A 117 0.71 13.32 -10.14
CA ASP A 117 1.52 12.33 -10.85
C ASP A 117 0.65 11.46 -11.77
N ALA A 118 -0.54 11.06 -11.30
CA ALA A 118 -1.48 10.27 -12.10
C ALA A 118 -1.96 11.01 -13.36
N VAL A 119 -2.30 12.29 -13.23
CA VAL A 119 -2.72 13.10 -14.39
C VAL A 119 -1.55 13.26 -15.37
N GLN A 120 -0.33 13.50 -14.89
CA GLN A 120 0.85 13.63 -15.74
C GLN A 120 1.12 12.33 -16.52
N ILE A 121 1.07 11.18 -15.84
CA ILE A 121 1.29 9.86 -16.47
C ILE A 121 0.21 9.54 -17.51
N LEU A 122 -1.07 9.76 -17.18
CA LEU A 122 -2.18 9.50 -18.11
C LEU A 122 -2.15 10.41 -19.34
N SER A 123 -1.55 11.60 -19.21
CA SER A 123 -1.37 12.56 -20.30
C SER A 123 -0.21 12.23 -21.25
N LEU A 124 0.60 11.21 -20.95
CA LEU A 124 1.62 10.73 -21.90
C LEU A 124 0.99 10.06 -23.13
N GLY A 125 -0.22 9.51 -23.00
CA GLY A 125 -0.96 8.86 -24.08
C GLY A 125 -2.27 9.54 -24.48
N ASN A 126 -2.61 10.67 -23.85
CA ASN A 126 -3.86 11.40 -24.04
C ASN A 126 -3.60 12.91 -23.95
N GLU A 127 -4.53 13.72 -24.45
CA GLU A 127 -4.45 15.17 -24.25
C GLU A 127 -4.68 15.52 -22.78
N LEU A 128 -3.79 16.33 -22.20
CA LEU A 128 -3.85 16.77 -20.80
C LEU A 128 -5.20 17.40 -20.43
N ALA A 129 -5.78 18.18 -21.35
CA ALA A 129 -7.09 18.80 -21.18
C ALA A 129 -8.21 17.75 -21.02
N SER A 130 -8.20 16.71 -21.86
CA SER A 130 -9.16 15.61 -21.80
C SER A 130 -9.04 14.80 -20.51
N VAL A 131 -7.83 14.58 -20.01
CA VAL A 131 -7.63 13.90 -18.70
C VAL A 131 -8.25 14.71 -17.56
N HIS A 132 -8.00 16.03 -17.53
CA HIS A 132 -8.58 16.92 -16.51
C HIS A 132 -10.10 16.99 -16.61
N GLU A 133 -10.64 17.13 -17.82
CA GLU A 133 -12.08 17.18 -18.07
C GLU A 133 -12.75 15.90 -17.59
N ARG A 134 -12.33 14.73 -18.08
CA ARG A 134 -12.91 13.43 -17.68
C ARG A 134 -12.80 13.20 -16.17
N LYS A 135 -11.66 13.56 -15.57
CA LYS A 135 -11.48 13.49 -14.12
C LYS A 135 -12.48 14.39 -13.38
N SER A 136 -12.79 15.59 -13.90
CA SER A 136 -13.73 16.51 -13.26
C SER A 136 -15.19 16.06 -13.34
N LEU A 137 -15.55 15.33 -14.40
CA LEU A 137 -16.90 14.80 -14.62
C LEU A 137 -17.25 13.62 -13.70
N LEU A 138 -16.24 12.91 -13.18
CA LEU A 138 -16.39 11.76 -12.26
C LEU A 138 -17.15 10.54 -12.81
N ASP A 139 -17.64 10.58 -14.05
CA ASP A 139 -18.30 9.47 -14.76
C ASP A 139 -17.53 8.14 -14.69
N TYR A 140 -16.20 8.24 -14.64
CA TYR A 140 -15.29 7.09 -14.61
C TYR A 140 -15.46 6.23 -13.34
N ARG A 141 -16.01 6.80 -12.25
CA ARG A 141 -16.23 6.09 -10.98
C ARG A 141 -17.23 4.95 -11.07
N GLU A 142 -18.13 5.00 -12.04
CA GLU A 142 -19.20 4.02 -12.20
C GLU A 142 -19.01 3.15 -13.44
N ILE A 143 -17.79 3.12 -14.00
CA ILE A 143 -17.49 2.43 -15.26
C ILE A 143 -17.77 0.91 -15.19
N ASP A 144 -17.82 0.31 -14.01
CA ASP A 144 -18.07 -1.11 -13.77
C ASP A 144 -19.53 -1.46 -13.46
N ILE A 145 -20.35 -0.46 -13.12
CA ILE A 145 -21.79 -0.63 -12.81
C ILE A 145 -22.71 0.04 -13.83
N ARG A 146 -22.13 0.75 -14.81
CA ARG A 146 -22.87 1.45 -15.86
C ARG A 146 -23.77 0.50 -16.66
N ALA A 147 -24.98 0.97 -16.95
CA ALA A 147 -25.96 0.24 -17.74
C ALA A 147 -25.71 0.38 -19.26
N ASP A 148 -25.29 1.57 -19.71
CA ASP A 148 -25.12 1.91 -21.12
C ASP A 148 -23.68 2.37 -21.45
N TYR A 149 -23.01 1.56 -22.27
CA TYR A 149 -21.64 1.78 -22.76
C TYR A 149 -21.60 2.36 -24.18
N SER A 150 -22.72 2.79 -24.75
CA SER A 150 -22.77 3.45 -26.07
C SER A 150 -21.74 4.57 -26.25
N PRO A 151 -21.46 5.45 -25.26
CA PRO A 151 -20.44 6.50 -25.39
C PRO A 151 -19.01 5.97 -25.60
N TYR A 152 -18.77 4.70 -25.29
CA TYR A 152 -17.45 4.07 -25.36
C TYR A 152 -17.23 3.24 -26.62
N ILE A 153 -18.26 3.04 -27.44
CA ILE A 153 -18.22 2.10 -28.57
C ILE A 153 -18.08 2.85 -29.89
N LEU A 154 -16.97 2.58 -30.60
CA LEU A 154 -16.71 3.14 -31.94
C LEU A 154 -17.38 2.34 -33.04
N LYS A 155 -17.32 1.01 -32.96
CA LYS A 155 -17.85 0.11 -33.98
C LYS A 155 -18.37 -1.16 -33.34
N LEU A 156 -19.50 -1.63 -33.83
CA LEU A 156 -20.09 -2.92 -33.52
C LEU A 156 -20.08 -3.78 -34.80
N ARG A 157 -19.37 -4.91 -34.78
CA ARG A 157 -19.39 -5.90 -35.87
C ARG A 157 -20.45 -6.95 -35.56
N ARG A 158 -21.52 -6.96 -36.35
CA ARG A 158 -22.55 -8.00 -36.28
C ARG A 158 -22.28 -9.09 -37.31
N GLN A 159 -22.60 -10.34 -36.95
CA GLN A 159 -22.69 -11.43 -37.93
C GLN A 159 -23.77 -11.04 -38.96
N LYS A 160 -23.51 -11.25 -40.25
CA LYS A 160 -24.38 -10.80 -41.35
C LYS A 160 -25.79 -11.34 -41.18
N ILE A 161 -26.74 -10.46 -40.83
CA ILE A 161 -28.18 -10.75 -40.89
C ILE A 161 -28.72 -10.16 -42.18
N VAL A 162 -29.55 -10.94 -42.88
CA VAL A 162 -30.00 -10.71 -44.26
C VAL A 162 -31.07 -9.61 -44.37
N HIS A 163 -31.59 -9.08 -43.24
CA HIS A 163 -32.63 -8.06 -43.22
C HIS A 163 -32.28 -6.87 -42.34
N TYR A 164 -32.27 -5.67 -42.95
CA TYR A 164 -32.03 -4.39 -42.30
C TYR A 164 -33.29 -3.92 -41.57
N VAL A 165 -33.22 -3.78 -40.24
CA VAL A 165 -34.30 -3.22 -39.41
C VAL A 165 -33.78 -1.93 -38.73
N PRO A 166 -34.38 -0.75 -38.96
CA PRO A 166 -33.86 0.54 -38.47
C PRO A 166 -33.68 0.67 -36.94
N CYS A 167 -34.43 -0.08 -36.12
CA CYS A 167 -34.28 -0.05 -34.65
C CYS A 167 -33.04 -0.81 -34.13
N MET A 168 -32.32 -1.51 -35.02
CA MET A 168 -31.17 -2.33 -34.67
C MET A 168 -29.91 -1.52 -34.33
N ASN A 169 -29.86 -0.20 -34.49
CA ASN A 169 -28.66 0.60 -34.19
C ASN A 169 -28.39 0.82 -32.68
N GLN A 170 -29.29 0.36 -31.81
CA GLN A 170 -29.08 0.38 -30.36
C GLN A 170 -28.18 -0.78 -29.92
N LEU A 171 -27.35 -0.53 -28.90
CA LEU A 171 -26.51 -1.55 -28.28
C LEU A 171 -27.39 -2.65 -27.67
N SER A 172 -27.03 -3.92 -27.87
CA SER A 172 -27.77 -5.00 -27.21
C SER A 172 -27.41 -5.08 -25.73
N PHE A 173 -28.24 -5.76 -24.94
CA PHE A 173 -27.93 -6.08 -23.56
C PHE A 173 -26.60 -6.84 -23.47
N GLU A 174 -26.40 -7.84 -24.34
CA GLU A 174 -25.17 -8.64 -24.39
C GLU A 174 -23.94 -7.80 -24.75
N ASP A 175 -24.09 -6.78 -25.60
CA ASP A 175 -22.98 -5.89 -25.94
C ASP A 175 -22.54 -5.05 -24.72
N ASN A 176 -23.50 -4.57 -23.93
CA ASN A 176 -23.21 -3.86 -22.68
C ASN A 176 -22.61 -4.79 -21.62
N GLU A 177 -23.12 -6.03 -21.49
CA GLU A 177 -22.54 -7.01 -20.57
C GLU A 177 -21.08 -7.31 -20.91
N LEU A 178 -20.73 -7.46 -22.19
CA LEU A 178 -19.33 -7.73 -22.59
C LEU A 178 -18.37 -6.63 -22.12
N VAL A 179 -18.75 -5.36 -22.31
CA VAL A 179 -17.92 -4.23 -21.88
C VAL A 179 -17.86 -4.13 -20.36
N ARG A 180 -18.99 -4.39 -19.68
CA ARG A 180 -19.04 -4.41 -18.22
C ARG A 180 -18.16 -5.49 -17.62
N THR A 181 -18.23 -6.71 -18.14
CA THR A 181 -17.39 -7.83 -17.70
C THR A 181 -15.91 -7.49 -17.90
N LEU A 182 -15.53 -6.91 -19.05
CA LEU A 182 -14.16 -6.44 -19.26
C LEU A 182 -13.73 -5.43 -18.18
N ALA A 183 -14.56 -4.41 -17.91
CA ALA A 183 -14.25 -3.40 -16.89
C ALA A 183 -14.04 -4.06 -15.52
N LYS A 184 -14.97 -4.93 -15.10
CA LYS A 184 -14.90 -5.66 -13.82
C LYS A 184 -13.66 -6.54 -13.72
N ASP A 185 -13.36 -7.31 -14.75
CA ASP A 185 -12.20 -8.22 -14.76
C ASP A 185 -10.89 -7.44 -14.63
N VAL A 186 -10.75 -6.33 -15.37
CA VAL A 186 -9.57 -5.45 -15.28
C VAL A 186 -9.46 -4.83 -13.89
N ILE A 187 -10.56 -4.35 -13.32
CA ILE A 187 -10.58 -3.77 -11.98
C ILE A 187 -10.17 -4.83 -10.94
N GLU A 188 -10.75 -6.03 -10.97
CA GLU A 188 -10.42 -7.09 -10.03
C GLU A 188 -8.94 -7.52 -10.12
N GLU A 189 -8.41 -7.64 -11.35
CA GLU A 189 -7.01 -7.98 -11.58
C GLU A 189 -6.07 -6.88 -11.06
N THR A 190 -6.39 -5.62 -11.36
CA THR A 190 -5.59 -4.48 -10.92
C THR A 190 -5.69 -4.26 -9.42
N GLU A 191 -6.83 -4.48 -8.76
CA GLU A 191 -6.94 -4.46 -7.30
C GLU A 191 -6.01 -5.48 -6.64
N LYS A 192 -5.91 -6.70 -7.20
CA LYS A 192 -4.96 -7.71 -6.72
C LYS A 192 -3.52 -7.23 -6.88
N SER A 193 -3.18 -6.58 -8.00
CA SER A 193 -1.86 -5.96 -8.21
C SER A 193 -1.61 -4.83 -7.20
N ILE A 194 -2.57 -3.93 -7.01
CA ILE A 194 -2.52 -2.80 -6.07
C ILE A 194 -2.31 -3.30 -4.65
N LYS A 195 -2.99 -4.38 -4.24
CA LYS A 195 -2.79 -4.99 -2.92
C LYS A 195 -1.35 -5.49 -2.73
N LYS A 196 -0.80 -6.20 -3.73
CA LYS A 196 0.60 -6.68 -3.72
C LYS A 196 1.60 -5.52 -3.71
N ILE A 197 1.29 -4.44 -4.44
CA ILE A 197 2.09 -3.21 -4.47
C ILE A 197 1.99 -2.46 -3.13
N GLY A 198 0.81 -2.43 -2.49
CA GLY A 198 0.56 -1.96 -1.12
C GLY A 198 1.59 -2.48 -0.12
N ASP A 199 1.83 -3.79 -0.17
CA ASP A 199 2.82 -4.46 0.68
C ASP A 199 4.27 -4.03 0.37
N ARG A 200 4.56 -3.57 -0.87
CA ARG A 200 5.87 -3.10 -1.33
C ARG A 200 6.08 -1.60 -1.12
N ILE A 201 5.04 -0.78 -1.14
CA ILE A 201 5.11 0.69 -0.93
C ILE A 201 5.76 1.02 0.41
N ARG A 202 5.65 0.14 1.42
CA ARG A 202 6.37 0.24 2.69
C ARG A 202 7.91 0.26 2.53
N LYS A 203 8.44 -0.11 1.37
CA LYS A 203 9.87 -0.36 1.12
C LYS A 203 10.50 0.51 0.03
N LEU A 204 9.76 0.96 -0.98
CA LEU A 204 10.36 1.43 -2.24
C LEU A 204 10.21 2.93 -2.57
N GLY A 205 9.32 3.66 -1.89
CA GLY A 205 9.21 5.13 -1.98
C GLY A 205 8.76 5.73 -3.32
N ASP A 206 8.91 5.06 -4.46
CA ASP A 206 8.67 5.67 -5.78
C ASP A 206 7.26 5.36 -6.32
N LYS A 207 6.35 6.28 -6.03
CA LYS A 207 4.93 6.22 -6.36
C LYS A 207 4.64 6.26 -7.86
N ASP A 208 5.46 6.97 -8.63
CA ASP A 208 5.21 7.21 -10.05
C ASP A 208 5.38 5.93 -10.86
N SER A 209 6.38 5.13 -10.48
CA SER A 209 6.62 3.81 -11.04
C SER A 209 5.40 2.89 -10.93
N TYR A 210 4.70 2.93 -9.79
CA TYR A 210 3.51 2.10 -9.57
C TYR A 210 2.30 2.57 -10.36
N ILE A 211 2.11 3.89 -10.48
CA ILE A 211 1.03 4.44 -11.31
C ILE A 211 1.26 4.07 -12.77
N GLN A 212 2.50 4.15 -13.26
CA GLN A 212 2.86 3.69 -14.60
C GLN A 212 2.61 2.19 -14.77
N GLU A 213 3.09 1.34 -13.86
CA GLU A 213 2.92 -0.12 -13.91
C GLU A 213 1.44 -0.51 -14.03
N ILE A 214 0.58 0.06 -13.18
CA ILE A 214 -0.85 -0.28 -13.17
C ILE A 214 -1.58 0.28 -14.40
N THR A 215 -1.29 1.52 -14.80
CA THR A 215 -1.93 2.11 -15.99
C THR A 215 -1.53 1.40 -17.28
N ASP A 216 -0.29 0.90 -17.36
CA ASP A 216 0.18 0.05 -18.45
C ASP A 216 -0.50 -1.34 -18.44
N GLN A 217 -0.70 -1.93 -17.26
CA GLN A 217 -1.46 -3.18 -17.11
C GLN A 217 -2.89 -3.02 -17.66
N VAL A 218 -3.59 -1.95 -17.28
CA VAL A 218 -4.95 -1.64 -17.78
C VAL A 218 -4.93 -1.53 -19.31
N ARG A 219 -4.01 -0.73 -19.86
CA ARG A 219 -3.93 -0.49 -21.32
C ARG A 219 -3.70 -1.80 -22.08
N LYS A 220 -2.76 -2.63 -21.62
CA LYS A 220 -2.47 -3.95 -22.23
C LYS A 220 -3.68 -4.86 -22.18
N ARG A 221 -4.41 -4.91 -21.06
CA ARG A 221 -5.56 -5.81 -20.91
C ARG A 221 -6.72 -5.41 -21.82
N VAL A 222 -6.98 -4.10 -21.96
CA VAL A 222 -7.97 -3.59 -22.92
C VAL A 222 -7.55 -3.90 -24.36
N GLU A 223 -6.27 -3.75 -24.68
CA GLU A 223 -5.74 -4.05 -26.02
C GLU A 223 -5.82 -5.54 -26.37
N CYS A 224 -5.46 -6.43 -25.44
CA CYS A 224 -5.66 -7.88 -25.59
C CYS A 224 -7.13 -8.22 -25.86
N HIS A 225 -8.06 -7.63 -25.10
CA HIS A 225 -9.49 -7.86 -25.31
C HIS A 225 -9.95 -7.39 -26.69
N GLN A 226 -9.48 -6.25 -27.19
CA GLN A 226 -9.82 -5.78 -28.55
C GLN A 226 -9.26 -6.70 -29.65
N ASN A 227 -8.11 -7.34 -29.41
CA ASN A 227 -7.52 -8.29 -30.35
C ASN A 227 -8.27 -9.63 -30.36
N GLU A 228 -8.67 -10.12 -29.19
CA GLU A 228 -9.41 -11.38 -29.02
C GLU A 228 -10.89 -11.26 -29.42
N ASN A 229 -11.52 -10.11 -29.13
CA ASN A 229 -12.94 -9.88 -29.36
C ASN A 229 -13.18 -8.76 -30.39
N GLN A 230 -13.27 -9.16 -31.66
CA GLN A 230 -13.53 -8.21 -32.76
C GLN A 230 -14.99 -7.73 -32.86
N ARG A 231 -15.89 -8.18 -31.98
CA ARG A 231 -17.31 -7.80 -32.00
C ARG A 231 -17.50 -6.33 -31.64
N ILE A 232 -16.78 -5.84 -30.63
CA ILE A 232 -16.91 -4.47 -30.10
C ILE A 232 -15.56 -3.77 -30.18
N LYS A 233 -15.51 -2.61 -30.82
CA LYS A 233 -14.34 -1.74 -30.81
C LYS A 233 -14.58 -0.56 -29.87
N LEU A 234 -13.79 -0.48 -28.79
CA LEU A 234 -13.87 0.59 -27.80
C LEU A 234 -13.03 1.79 -28.21
N ASN A 235 -13.47 2.99 -27.84
CA ASN A 235 -12.70 4.22 -28.01
C ASN A 235 -11.63 4.38 -26.93
N LYS A 236 -10.76 5.38 -27.12
CA LYS A 236 -9.71 5.71 -26.15
C LYS A 236 -10.27 6.26 -24.82
N LEU A 237 -11.48 6.83 -24.83
CA LEU A 237 -12.13 7.35 -23.62
C LEU A 237 -12.42 6.22 -22.63
N PHE A 238 -12.83 5.04 -23.10
CA PHE A 238 -13.02 3.88 -22.24
C PHE A 238 -11.75 3.53 -21.46
N THR A 239 -10.62 3.41 -22.17
CA THR A 239 -9.33 3.11 -21.54
C THR A 239 -8.91 4.20 -20.57
N LEU A 240 -9.10 5.47 -20.93
CA LEU A 240 -8.79 6.61 -20.06
C LEU A 240 -9.62 6.58 -18.77
N ASP A 241 -10.94 6.42 -18.88
CA ASP A 241 -11.83 6.38 -17.72
C ASP A 241 -11.56 5.15 -16.85
N LEU A 242 -11.26 3.99 -17.45
CA LEU A 242 -10.87 2.81 -16.70
C LEU A 242 -9.55 3.04 -15.94
N CYS A 243 -8.57 3.68 -16.56
CA CYS A 243 -7.34 4.10 -15.89
C CYS A 243 -7.62 5.09 -14.75
N LEU A 244 -8.49 6.09 -14.94
CA LEU A 244 -8.89 7.05 -13.90
C LEU A 244 -9.56 6.34 -12.71
N HIS A 245 -10.42 5.36 -12.98
CA HIS A 245 -11.07 4.54 -11.96
C HIS A 245 -10.05 3.77 -11.13
N VAL A 246 -9.15 3.05 -11.79
CA VAL A 246 -8.10 2.29 -11.11
C VAL A 246 -7.14 3.21 -10.33
N CYS A 247 -6.80 4.38 -10.87
CA CYS A 247 -6.05 5.41 -10.16
C CYS A 247 -6.75 5.90 -8.89
N GLU A 248 -8.09 5.99 -8.89
CA GLU A 248 -8.84 6.34 -7.68
C GLU A 248 -8.75 5.24 -6.61
N LEU A 249 -8.88 3.97 -7.01
CA LEU A 249 -8.68 2.82 -6.11
C LEU A 249 -7.26 2.81 -5.51
N MET A 250 -6.26 3.08 -6.35
CA MET A 250 -4.87 3.25 -5.90
C MET A 250 -4.77 4.38 -4.87
N ASN A 251 -5.28 5.57 -5.18
CA ASN A 251 -5.21 6.72 -4.30
C ASN A 251 -5.79 6.43 -2.91
N LEU A 252 -6.94 5.74 -2.85
CA LEU A 252 -7.55 5.31 -1.59
C LEU A 252 -6.61 4.41 -0.79
N LYS A 253 -5.97 3.43 -1.44
CA LYS A 253 -5.02 2.53 -0.78
C LYS A 253 -3.74 3.24 -0.34
N PHE A 254 -3.14 4.06 -1.19
CA PHE A 254 -1.98 4.87 -0.83
C PHE A 254 -2.27 5.78 0.37
N THR A 255 -3.44 6.41 0.39
CA THR A 255 -3.88 7.26 1.50
C THR A 255 -4.04 6.45 2.79
N GLU A 256 -4.66 5.27 2.73
CA GLU A 256 -4.80 4.36 3.87
C GLU A 256 -3.44 3.94 4.44
N HIS A 257 -2.51 3.53 3.58
CA HIS A 257 -1.16 3.14 3.97
C HIS A 257 -0.36 4.31 4.55
N HIS A 258 -0.41 5.49 3.90
CA HIS A 258 0.25 6.69 4.38
C HIS A 258 -0.28 7.12 5.76
N LYS A 259 -1.59 7.04 5.98
CA LYS A 259 -2.21 7.32 7.29
C LYS A 259 -1.71 6.35 8.37
N LYS A 260 -1.62 5.05 8.07
CA LYS A 260 -1.07 4.04 9.01
C LYS A 260 0.40 4.30 9.33
N PHE A 261 1.22 4.59 8.31
CA PHE A 261 2.63 4.93 8.48
C PHE A 261 2.80 6.18 9.36
N ARG A 262 2.01 7.23 9.11
CA ARG A 262 1.99 8.43 9.96
C ARG A 262 1.61 8.10 11.40
N GLY A 263 0.53 7.36 11.62
CA GLY A 263 0.09 7.00 12.98
C GLY A 263 1.16 6.23 13.77
N ALA A 264 2.05 5.51 13.08
CA ALA A 264 3.18 4.83 13.70
C ALA A 264 4.40 5.73 13.93
N ASN A 265 4.69 6.65 13.02
CA ASN A 265 5.98 7.35 12.94
C ASN A 265 5.93 8.87 13.15
N ASP A 266 4.74 9.46 13.31
CA ASP A 266 4.59 10.90 13.57
C ASP A 266 5.22 11.25 14.93
N PRO A 267 6.20 12.18 14.97
CA PRO A 267 6.84 12.60 16.21
C PRO A 267 5.86 13.09 17.27
N ARG A 268 4.80 13.81 16.90
CA ARG A 268 3.79 14.31 17.85
C ARG A 268 2.95 13.17 18.41
N VAL A 269 2.62 12.16 17.59
CA VAL A 269 1.92 10.96 18.06
C VAL A 269 2.79 10.17 19.03
N TYR A 270 4.08 9.99 18.72
CA TYR A 270 5.04 9.37 19.64
C TYR A 270 5.12 10.13 20.97
N LEU A 271 5.35 11.45 20.91
CA LEU A 271 5.45 12.31 22.10
C LEU A 271 4.16 12.26 22.93
N SER A 272 2.99 12.34 22.30
CA SER A 272 1.70 12.25 22.99
C SER A 272 1.54 10.94 23.77
N LYS A 273 1.96 9.81 23.19
CA LYS A 273 1.96 8.50 23.88
C LYS A 273 2.91 8.48 25.08
N LYS A 274 4.00 9.24 25.02
CA LYS A 274 5.01 9.34 26.08
C LYS A 274 4.68 10.34 27.18
N LYS A 275 3.74 11.28 26.96
CA LYS A 275 3.36 12.31 27.94
C LYS A 275 3.10 11.77 29.36
N PRO A 276 2.31 10.69 29.56
CA PRO A 276 2.04 10.18 30.91
C PRO A 276 3.30 9.66 31.63
N GLN A 277 4.22 9.06 30.88
CA GLN A 277 5.47 8.54 31.40
C GLN A 277 6.37 9.67 31.93
N TYR A 278 6.52 10.75 31.17
CA TYR A 278 7.33 11.89 31.59
C TYR A 278 6.66 12.74 32.67
N TYR A 279 5.33 12.79 32.70
CA TYR A 279 4.61 13.36 33.85
C TYR A 279 4.90 12.60 35.15
N SER A 280 4.98 11.26 35.09
CA SER A 280 5.35 10.43 36.24
C SER A 280 6.78 10.74 36.72
N VAL A 281 7.74 10.87 35.79
CA VAL A 281 9.12 11.30 36.09
C VAL A 281 9.13 12.65 36.83
N PHE A 282 8.44 13.64 36.27
CA PHE A 282 8.30 14.97 36.87
C PHE A 282 7.70 14.90 38.29
N LYS A 283 6.60 14.16 38.46
CA LYS A 283 5.91 13.99 39.75
C LYS A 283 6.81 13.35 40.80
N ASN A 284 7.56 12.32 40.43
CA ASN A 284 8.46 11.62 41.35
C ASN A 284 9.62 12.51 41.80
N TYR A 285 10.19 13.31 40.90
CA TYR A 285 11.21 14.29 41.26
C TYR A 285 10.67 15.42 42.16
N CYS A 286 9.43 15.88 41.93
CA CYS A 286 8.77 16.84 42.83
C CYS A 286 8.62 16.28 44.25
N ARG A 287 8.33 14.98 44.38
CA ARG A 287 8.26 14.25 45.66
C ARG A 287 9.63 13.94 46.27
N GLY A 288 10.72 14.37 45.65
CA GLY A 288 12.08 14.18 46.16
C GLY A 288 12.68 12.80 45.90
N ALA A 289 12.13 12.02 44.95
CA ALA A 289 12.73 10.76 44.55
C ALA A 289 14.15 10.96 43.98
N THR A 290 15.04 10.01 44.26
CA THR A 290 16.38 9.99 43.67
C THR A 290 16.31 9.56 42.21
N THR A 291 17.28 9.99 41.40
CA THR A 291 17.38 9.59 39.98
C THR A 291 17.34 8.07 39.79
N THR A 292 18.03 7.31 40.65
CA THR A 292 18.04 5.84 40.59
C THR A 292 16.64 5.24 40.77
N LYS A 293 15.85 5.77 41.71
CA LYS A 293 14.47 5.32 41.93
C LYS A 293 13.57 5.63 40.74
N VAL A 294 13.66 6.86 40.23
CA VAL A 294 12.87 7.29 39.05
C VAL A 294 13.23 6.45 37.82
N PHE A 295 14.51 6.18 37.61
CA PHE A 295 14.97 5.36 36.49
C PHE A 295 14.53 3.90 36.63
N GLY A 296 14.59 3.33 37.84
CA GLY A 296 14.07 1.99 38.12
C GLY A 296 12.57 1.86 37.84
N GLU A 297 11.77 2.82 38.28
CA GLU A 297 10.32 2.85 38.00
C GLU A 297 10.03 3.02 36.49
N LEU A 298 10.84 3.81 35.78
CA LEU A 298 10.74 3.99 34.33
C LEU A 298 11.01 2.68 33.57
N ILE A 299 12.08 1.98 33.94
CA ILE A 299 12.43 0.67 33.36
C ILE A 299 11.32 -0.35 33.64
N CYS A 300 10.88 -0.48 34.88
CA CYS A 300 9.83 -1.43 35.27
C CYS A 300 8.52 -1.15 34.52
N SER A 301 8.15 0.12 34.33
CA SER A 301 6.96 0.50 33.58
C SER A 301 7.06 0.13 32.09
N ASN A 302 8.24 0.32 31.47
CA ASN A 302 8.49 -0.06 30.08
C ASN A 302 8.54 -1.59 29.88
N LEU A 303 9.11 -2.32 30.84
CA LEU A 303 9.21 -3.77 30.78
C LEU A 303 7.85 -4.44 31.00
N ARG A 304 6.97 -3.83 31.80
CA ARG A 304 5.66 -4.41 32.12
C ARG A 304 4.86 -4.77 30.87
N GLU A 305 4.70 -3.85 29.92
CA GLU A 305 3.97 -4.13 28.67
C GLU A 305 4.65 -5.22 27.84
N SER A 306 5.98 -5.18 27.75
CA SER A 306 6.76 -6.18 27.01
C SER A 306 6.63 -7.59 27.59
N VAL A 307 6.70 -7.72 28.92
CA VAL A 307 6.53 -8.99 29.63
C VAL A 307 5.11 -9.52 29.45
N LEU A 308 4.11 -8.64 29.57
CA LEU A 308 2.70 -9.01 29.46
C LEU A 308 2.35 -9.48 28.03
N GLN A 309 2.88 -8.81 27.00
CA GLN A 309 2.76 -9.26 25.61
C GLN A 309 3.47 -10.59 25.36
N ALA A 310 4.67 -10.79 25.91
CA ALA A 310 5.40 -12.05 25.78
C ALA A 310 4.65 -13.22 26.42
N VAL A 311 4.04 -12.99 27.59
CA VAL A 311 3.16 -13.97 28.25
C VAL A 311 1.96 -14.28 27.36
N TYR A 312 1.25 -13.27 26.84
CA TYR A 312 0.11 -13.50 25.95
C TYR A 312 0.49 -14.29 24.70
N ASN A 313 1.60 -13.95 24.05
CA ASN A 313 2.08 -14.66 22.86
C ASN A 313 2.40 -16.12 23.20
N ASN A 314 3.09 -16.37 24.31
CA ASN A 314 3.41 -17.74 24.75
C ASN A 314 2.15 -18.53 25.12
N THR A 315 1.18 -17.90 25.78
CA THR A 315 -0.11 -18.52 26.10
C THR A 315 -0.91 -18.84 24.84
N ALA A 316 -0.95 -17.92 23.86
CA ALA A 316 -1.64 -18.15 22.59
C ALA A 316 -1.00 -19.29 21.79
N ILE A 317 0.34 -19.35 21.75
CA ILE A 317 1.08 -20.47 21.15
C ILE A 317 0.73 -21.76 21.90
N GLY A 318 0.82 -21.77 23.23
CA GLY A 318 0.50 -22.94 24.05
C GLY A 318 -0.94 -23.43 23.87
N LEU A 319 -1.91 -22.53 23.75
CA LEU A 319 -3.30 -22.88 23.43
C LEU A 319 -3.41 -23.48 22.01
N ALA A 320 -2.75 -22.88 21.01
CA ALA A 320 -2.78 -23.37 19.64
C ALA A 320 -2.12 -24.76 19.49
N THR A 321 -1.06 -25.06 20.24
CA THR A 321 -0.45 -26.40 20.26
C THR A 321 -1.25 -27.42 21.06
N ASN A 322 -2.04 -26.99 22.06
CA ASN A 322 -2.88 -27.87 22.86
C ASN A 322 -4.28 -28.10 22.25
N ILE A 323 -4.63 -27.41 21.16
CA ILE A 323 -5.78 -27.77 20.33
C ILE A 323 -5.35 -29.00 19.51
N ASP A 324 -5.69 -30.16 20.06
CA ASP A 324 -5.50 -31.46 19.45
C ASP A 324 -6.24 -31.53 18.09
N PRO A 325 -5.59 -31.95 16.98
CA PRO A 325 -6.27 -32.24 15.70
C PRO A 325 -7.39 -33.29 15.84
N THR A 326 -7.39 -34.05 16.93
CA THR A 326 -8.38 -35.08 17.23
C THR A 326 -9.76 -34.52 17.63
N CYS A 327 -9.88 -33.21 17.90
CA CYS A 327 -11.17 -32.54 18.10
C CYS A 327 -11.94 -32.22 16.80
N GLN A 328 -11.55 -32.76 15.63
CA GLN A 328 -12.39 -32.76 14.43
C GLN A 328 -13.60 -33.72 14.52
N GLY A 329 -13.71 -34.52 15.58
CA GLY A 329 -14.83 -35.46 15.79
C GLY A 329 -16.15 -34.85 16.31
N LEU A 330 -16.22 -33.54 16.60
CA LEU A 330 -17.42 -32.91 17.19
C LEU A 330 -18.16 -31.93 16.27
N MET A 331 -17.73 -31.73 15.02
CA MET A 331 -18.54 -31.02 14.00
C MET A 331 -19.32 -31.98 13.10
N GLY A 332 -19.97 -32.96 13.72
CA GLY A 332 -20.74 -34.00 13.03
C GLY A 332 -22.11 -34.24 13.65
N THR A 333 -22.90 -33.21 14.00
CA THR A 333 -24.33 -33.38 14.34
C THR A 333 -25.22 -32.17 13.99
N GLU A 334 -24.95 -31.44 12.90
CA GLU A 334 -25.92 -30.47 12.35
C GLU A 334 -26.77 -31.02 11.19
N GLN A 335 -26.72 -32.34 10.92
CA GLN A 335 -27.51 -32.99 9.87
C GLN A 335 -28.67 -33.87 10.37
N THR A 336 -28.99 -33.88 11.67
CA THR A 336 -30.00 -34.80 12.26
C THR A 336 -31.14 -34.10 13.00
N LEU A 337 -31.59 -32.93 12.55
CA LEU A 337 -32.85 -32.31 13.03
C LEU A 337 -33.72 -31.64 11.94
N ARG A 338 -33.57 -32.02 10.66
CA ARG A 338 -34.46 -31.54 9.57
C ARG A 338 -35.38 -32.59 8.94
N ASN A 339 -35.52 -33.76 9.56
CA ASN A 339 -36.52 -34.77 9.18
C ASN A 339 -37.30 -35.21 10.41
N THR A 340 -38.21 -34.35 10.90
CA THR A 340 -39.43 -34.73 11.64
C THR A 340 -40.22 -33.46 11.98
N SER A 341 -41.08 -33.04 11.05
CA SER A 341 -42.42 -32.42 11.22
C SER A 341 -42.77 -31.62 9.98
#